data_AF-A0A954MEW7-F1
#
_entry.id   AF-A0A954MEW7-F1
#
_cell.length_a   1.000
_cell.length_b   1.000
_cell.length_c   1.000
_cell.angle_alpha   90.00
_cell.angle_beta   90.00
_cell.angle_gamma   90.00
#
_symmetry.space_group_name_H-M   'P 1'
#
loop_
_entity.id
_entity.type
_entity.pdbx_description
1 polymer ?
#
loop_
_entity_poly.entity_id
_entity_poly.type
_entity_poly.pdbx_seq_one_letter_code
_entity_poly.pdbx_strand_id
1 'polypeptide(L)'
;GSLTIIATALVDTGSRMDEVIFEEFKGTGNTELHLDRRMVEKRIWPAIDVNRSGTRREELLMSDEELKLVWVLRRVLNDMNPVDAMDLLVNRMQRTKSNEEFLLSMNLG
;
A
#
# COMPACT_ATOMS: atom_id res chain seq x y z
N GLY A 1 25.97 9.19 -1.67
CA GLY A 1 24.69 9.78 -2.15
C GLY A 1 23.81 8.67 -2.69
N SER A 2 22.53 8.94 -2.92
CA SER A 2 21.57 8.00 -3.51
C SER A 2 20.77 8.66 -4.64
N LEU A 3 20.24 7.87 -5.56
CA LEU A 3 19.29 8.28 -6.59
C LEU A 3 18.00 7.49 -6.40
N THR A 4 16.89 8.21 -6.18
CA THR A 4 15.56 7.60 -6.01
C THR A 4 14.70 7.99 -7.20
N ILE A 5 14.09 7.00 -7.85
CA ILE A 5 13.18 7.21 -8.98
C ILE A 5 11.81 6.64 -8.59
N ILE A 6 10.78 7.48 -8.69
CA ILE A 6 9.38 7.09 -8.55
C ILE A 6 8.71 7.42 -9.87
N ALA A 7 8.13 6.42 -10.52
CA ALA A 7 7.45 6.55 -11.80
C ALA A 7 6.02 6.01 -11.68
N THR A 8 5.16 6.43 -12.61
CA THR A 8 3.82 5.87 -12.76
C THR A 8 3.82 4.90 -13.93
N ALA A 9 3.08 3.80 -13.79
CA ALA A 9 2.83 2.86 -14.85
C ALA A 9 1.32 2.71 -15.04
N LEU A 10 0.88 2.66 -16.29
CA LEU A 10 -0.52 2.39 -16.62
C LEU A 10 -0.71 0.88 -16.70
N VAL A 11 -1.81 0.41 -16.11
CA VAL A 11 -2.27 -0.98 -16.15
C VAL A 11 -3.73 -1.00 -16.57
N ASP A 12 -4.24 -2.16 -16.99
CA ASP A 12 -5.63 -2.35 -17.42
C ASP A 12 -6.06 -1.35 -18.52
N THR A 13 -5.14 -1.06 -19.47
CA THR A 13 -5.38 -0.19 -20.63
C THR A 13 -5.99 -0.96 -21.82
N GLY A 14 -5.95 -2.30 -21.78
CA GLY A 14 -6.29 -3.18 -22.89
C GLY A 14 -5.17 -3.33 -23.94
N SER A 15 -4.02 -2.67 -23.73
CA SER A 15 -2.82 -2.81 -24.56
C SER A 15 -1.93 -3.91 -24.03
N ARG A 16 -1.73 -4.97 -24.82
CA ARG A 16 -0.77 -6.03 -24.50
C ARG A 16 0.66 -5.51 -24.36
N MET A 17 1.00 -4.42 -25.06
CA MET A 17 2.32 -3.77 -24.93
C MET A 17 2.50 -3.20 -23.52
N ASP A 18 1.46 -2.58 -22.96
CA ASP A 18 1.52 -1.96 -21.63
C ASP A 18 1.63 -3.05 -20.55
N GLU A 19 0.92 -4.17 -20.70
CA GLU A 19 1.03 -5.33 -19.81
C GLU A 19 2.45 -5.90 -19.78
N VAL A 20 3.08 -6.07 -20.95
CA VAL A 20 4.46 -6.57 -21.05
C VAL A 20 5.44 -5.59 -20.40
N ILE A 21 5.30 -4.28 -20.66
CA ILE A 21 6.15 -3.25 -20.06
C ILE A 21 6.00 -3.25 -18.52
N PHE A 22 4.78 -3.37 -18.02
CA PHE A 22 4.51 -3.42 -16.60
C PHE A 22 5.21 -4.60 -15.91
N GLU A 23 5.12 -5.81 -16.47
CA GLU A 23 5.77 -6.99 -15.89
C GLU A 23 7.30 -6.90 -15.91
N GLU A 24 7.90 -6.33 -16.96
CA GLU A 24 9.35 -6.08 -17.01
C GLU A 24 9.80 -5.07 -15.94
N PHE A 25 9.02 -3.99 -15.73
CA PHE A 25 9.31 -3.03 -14.67
C PHE A 25 9.14 -3.61 -13.27
N LYS A 26 8.18 -4.52 -13.09
CA LYS A 26 7.98 -5.24 -11.83
C LYS A 26 9.19 -6.09 -11.44
N GLY A 27 9.84 -6.72 -12.42
CA GLY A 27 11.10 -7.44 -12.22
C GLY A 27 12.24 -6.53 -11.76
N THR A 28 12.27 -5.30 -12.28
CA THR A 28 13.37 -4.33 -12.11
C THR A 28 13.23 -3.49 -10.83
N GLY A 29 12.01 -3.06 -10.52
CA GLY A 29 11.71 -2.23 -9.35
C GLY A 29 11.77 -3.00 -8.02
N ASN A 30 11.88 -2.27 -6.92
CA ASN A 30 11.83 -2.83 -5.57
C ASN A 30 10.62 -2.34 -4.75
N THR A 31 9.83 -1.41 -5.28
CA THR A 31 8.64 -0.84 -4.62
C THR A 31 7.52 -0.74 -5.64
N GLU A 32 6.33 -1.17 -5.22
CA GLU A 32 5.11 -1.10 -6.02
C GLU A 32 3.98 -0.48 -5.18
N LEU A 33 3.27 0.49 -5.76
CA LEU A 33 2.07 1.10 -5.19
C LEU A 33 0.92 0.97 -6.18
N HIS A 34 0.03 0.03 -5.93
CA HIS A 34 -1.11 -0.27 -6.81
C HIS A 34 -2.29 0.63 -6.46
N LEU A 35 -2.93 1.21 -7.47
CA LEU A 35 -4.15 2.01 -7.31
C LEU A 35 -5.36 1.25 -7.86
N ASP A 36 -6.47 1.24 -7.14
CA ASP A 36 -7.68 0.50 -7.50
C ASP A 36 -8.76 1.41 -8.08
N ARG A 37 -9.13 1.17 -9.34
CA ARG A 37 -10.19 1.91 -10.05
C ARG A 37 -11.54 1.85 -9.32
N ARG A 38 -11.85 0.74 -8.65
CA ARG A 38 -13.11 0.56 -7.91
C ARG A 38 -13.24 1.53 -6.74
N MET A 39 -12.13 1.88 -6.09
CA MET A 39 -12.10 2.88 -5.02
C MET A 39 -12.35 4.29 -5.59
N VAL A 40 -11.73 4.59 -6.74
CA VAL A 40 -11.94 5.88 -7.45
C VAL A 40 -13.40 6.06 -7.84
N GLU A 41 -14.06 5.04 -8.39
CA GLU A 41 -15.47 5.06 -8.76
C GLU A 41 -16.39 5.34 -7.56
N LYS A 42 -16.01 4.84 -6.38
CA LYS A 42 -16.69 5.10 -5.10
C LYS A 42 -16.24 6.39 -4.40
N ARG A 43 -15.33 7.15 -4.98
CA ARG A 43 -14.74 8.39 -4.43
C ARG A 43 -14.00 8.20 -3.10
N ILE A 44 -13.40 7.03 -2.89
CA ILE A 44 -12.58 6.72 -1.72
C ILE A 44 -11.14 7.11 -2.03
N TRP A 45 -10.54 7.90 -1.12
CA TRP A 45 -9.18 8.40 -1.26
C TRP A 45 -8.39 8.23 0.05
N PRO A 46 -7.12 7.80 -0.01
CA PRO A 46 -6.37 7.43 -1.22
C PRO A 46 -6.81 6.08 -1.80
N ALA A 47 -6.87 5.94 -3.12
CA ALA A 47 -7.34 4.74 -3.81
C ALA A 47 -6.27 3.63 -3.89
N ILE A 48 -5.55 3.37 -2.80
CA ILE A 48 -4.41 2.44 -2.75
C ILE A 48 -4.88 1.03 -2.40
N ASP A 49 -4.48 0.04 -3.20
CA ASP A 49 -4.61 -1.37 -2.82
C ASP A 49 -3.42 -1.76 -1.91
N VAL A 50 -3.65 -1.75 -0.60
CA VAL A 50 -2.62 -2.03 0.41
C VAL A 50 -2.09 -3.46 0.30
N ASN A 51 -2.94 -4.42 -0.08
CA ASN A 51 -2.58 -5.84 -0.13
C ASN A 51 -1.69 -6.13 -1.35
N ARG A 52 -1.93 -5.46 -2.48
CA ARG A 52 -1.07 -5.56 -3.68
C ARG A 52 0.19 -4.70 -3.62
N SER A 53 0.23 -3.69 -2.75
CA SER A 53 1.36 -2.77 -2.63
C SER A 53 2.42 -3.25 -1.64
N GLY A 54 3.69 -2.97 -1.91
CA GLY A 54 4.78 -3.35 -1.02
C GLY A 54 6.17 -2.95 -1.51
N THR A 55 7.14 -3.10 -0.61
CA THR A 55 8.56 -2.82 -0.85
C THR A 55 9.38 -4.04 -0.49
N ARG A 56 10.29 -4.45 -1.38
CA ARG A 56 11.29 -5.49 -1.10
C ARG A 56 12.28 -4.97 -0.07
N ARG A 57 12.66 -5.83 0.87
CA ARG A 57 13.58 -5.51 1.96
C ARG A 57 13.11 -4.35 2.85
N GLU A 58 11.80 -4.30 3.12
CA GLU A 58 11.20 -3.26 3.97
C GLU A 58 11.74 -3.27 5.41
N GLU A 59 12.34 -4.38 5.87
CA GLU A 59 13.04 -4.49 7.16
C GLU A 59 14.25 -3.56 7.30
N LEU A 60 14.78 -3.05 6.18
CA LEU A 60 15.86 -2.07 6.20
C LEU A 60 15.36 -0.62 6.35
N LEU A 61 14.05 -0.40 6.22
CA LEU A 61 13.43 0.92 6.14
C LEU A 61 12.63 1.28 7.40
N MET A 62 12.30 0.29 8.23
CA MET A 62 11.50 0.43 9.43
C MET A 62 12.25 -0.16 10.63
N SER A 63 11.88 0.27 11.84
CA SER A 63 12.34 -0.40 13.05
C SER A 63 11.68 -1.78 13.20
N ASP A 64 12.29 -2.70 13.96
CA ASP A 64 11.71 -4.02 14.23
C ASP A 64 10.33 -3.94 14.90
N GLU A 65 10.09 -2.90 15.71
CA GLU A 65 8.81 -2.67 16.38
C GLU A 65 7.75 -2.19 15.39
N GLU A 66 8.09 -1.20 14.56
CA GLU A 66 7.20 -0.68 13.51
C GLU A 66 6.83 -1.76 12.50
N LEU A 67 7.82 -2.55 12.04
CA LEU A 67 7.61 -3.63 11.07
C LEU A 67 6.59 -4.65 11.59
N LYS A 68 6.68 -5.05 12.87
CA LYS A 68 5.72 -5.98 13.49
C LYS A 68 4.31 -5.40 13.49
N LEU A 69 4.15 -4.13 13.84
CA LEU A 69 2.84 -3.46 13.85
C LEU A 69 2.25 -3.34 12.44
N VAL A 70 3.08 -2.99 11.45
CA VAL A 70 2.68 -2.93 10.04
C VAL A 70 2.26 -4.30 9.52
N TRP A 71 2.93 -5.39 9.91
CA TRP A 71 2.54 -6.74 9.54
C TRP A 71 1.19 -7.15 10.15
N VAL A 72 0.94 -6.80 11.42
CA VAL A 72 -0.38 -7.00 12.04
C VAL A 72 -1.45 -6.21 11.29
N LEU A 73 -1.17 -4.95 10.93
CA LEU A 73 -2.08 -4.13 10.12
C LEU A 73 -2.42 -4.82 8.80
N ARG A 74 -1.38 -5.22 8.05
CA ARG A 74 -1.54 -5.89 6.76
C ARG A 74 -2.38 -7.17 6.89
N ARG A 75 -2.17 -7.95 7.96
CA ARG A 75 -2.97 -9.15 8.21
C ARG A 75 -4.45 -8.84 8.41
N VAL A 76 -4.78 -7.80 9.19
CA VAL A 76 -6.17 -7.36 9.40
C VAL A 76 -6.82 -6.89 8.10
N LEU A 77 -6.09 -6.12 7.29
CA LEU A 77 -6.60 -5.59 6.01
C LEU A 77 -6.73 -6.65 4.92
N ASN A 78 -5.95 -7.75 4.99
CA ASN A 78 -5.98 -8.82 4.00
C ASN A 78 -7.28 -9.63 4.00
N ASP A 79 -7.95 -9.72 5.15
CA ASP A 79 -9.24 -10.44 5.29
C ASP A 79 -10.43 -9.60 4.80
N MET A 80 -10.20 -8.35 4.39
CA MET A 80 -11.21 -7.40 3.96
C MET A 80 -11.17 -7.21 2.44
N ASN A 81 -12.31 -6.81 1.86
CA ASN A 81 -12.26 -6.29 0.49
C ASN A 81 -11.47 -4.96 0.47
N PRO A 82 -10.79 -4.60 -0.64
CA PRO A 82 -9.91 -3.42 -0.66
C PRO A 82 -10.62 -2.10 -0.32
N VAL A 83 -11.89 -1.96 -0.70
CA VAL A 83 -12.70 -0.75 -0.46
C VAL A 83 -12.93 -0.57 1.05
N ASP A 84 -13.44 -1.60 1.71
CA ASP A 84 -13.72 -1.59 3.16
C ASP A 84 -12.43 -1.48 3.97
N ALA A 85 -11.35 -2.13 3.50
CA ALA A 85 -10.03 -2.04 4.10
C ALA A 85 -9.51 -0.60 4.09
N MET A 86 -9.63 0.11 2.96
CA MET A 86 -9.21 1.50 2.84
C MET A 86 -10.06 2.44 3.69
N ASP A 87 -11.38 2.27 3.69
CA ASP A 87 -12.28 3.05 4.54
C ASP A 87 -11.96 2.84 6.03
N LEU A 88 -11.74 1.60 6.47
CA LEU A 88 -11.32 1.30 7.85
C LEU A 88 -10.00 1.98 8.19
N LEU A 89 -9.01 1.86 7.31
CA LEU A 89 -7.67 2.42 7.51
C LEU A 89 -7.74 3.94 7.66
N VAL A 90 -8.37 4.64 6.71
CA VAL A 90 -8.51 6.11 6.75
C VAL A 90 -9.28 6.55 7.99
N ASN A 91 -10.40 5.90 8.32
CA ASN A 91 -11.20 6.25 9.50
C ASN A 91 -10.45 6.08 10.81
N ARG A 92 -9.53 5.10 10.90
CA ARG A 92 -8.68 4.93 12.09
C ARG A 92 -7.54 5.95 12.12
N MET A 93 -6.82 6.12 11.01
CA MET A 93 -5.70 7.08 10.93
C MET A 93 -6.15 8.52 11.23
N GLN A 94 -7.35 8.92 10.79
CA GLN A 94 -7.89 10.26 11.05
C GLN A 94 -8.15 10.55 12.54
N ARG A 95 -8.23 9.52 13.39
CA ARG A 95 -8.45 9.69 14.84
C ARG A 95 -7.16 9.93 15.61
N THR A 96 -6.01 9.82 14.93
CA THR A 96 -4.68 9.94 15.53
C THR A 96 -3.90 11.07 14.87
N LYS A 97 -2.93 11.64 15.59
CA LYS A 97 -2.13 12.76 15.10
C LYS A 97 -0.88 12.30 14.33
N SER A 98 -0.45 11.07 14.52
CA SER A 98 0.73 10.50 13.87
C SER A 98 0.54 9.02 13.54
N ASN A 99 1.34 8.52 12.60
CA ASN A 99 1.37 7.09 12.26
C ASN A 99 1.84 6.23 13.44
N GLU A 100 2.73 6.76 14.28
CA GLU A 100 3.19 6.09 15.50
C GLU A 100 2.03 5.86 16.47
N GLU A 101 1.25 6.91 16.77
CA GLU A 101 0.05 6.81 17.61
C GLU A 101 -0.97 5.82 17.02
N PHE A 102 -1.18 5.88 15.70
CA PHE A 102 -2.04 4.93 14.98
C PHE A 102 -1.58 3.48 15.16
N LEU A 103 -0.32 3.17 14.85
CA LEU A 103 0.21 1.81 14.93
C LEU A 103 0.18 1.26 16.36
N LEU A 104 0.52 2.10 17.35
CA LEU A 104 0.43 1.73 18.76
C LEU A 104 -1.02 1.48 19.22
N SER A 105 -1.98 2.27 18.72
CA SER A 105 -3.40 2.11 19.05
C SER A 105 -3.98 0.77 18.60
N MET A 106 -3.36 0.12 17.60
CA MET A 106 -3.81 -1.18 17.14
C MET A 106 -3.38 -2.35 18.04
N ASN A 107 -2.32 -2.15 18.84
CA ASN A 107 -1.79 -3.17 19.74
C ASN A 107 -2.46 -3.15 21.12
N LEU A 108 -3.41 -2.23 21.34
CA LEU A 108 -4.15 -2.05 22.61
C LEU A 108 -5.49 -2.80 22.62
N GLY A 109 -5.55 -3.97 21.96
CA GLY A 109 -6.67 -4.92 22.04
C GLY A 109 -6.40 -6.06 22.99
#